data_AF-A0A3D0WP92-F1
#
_entry.id   AF-A0A3D0WP92-F1
#
_cell.length_a   1.000
_cell.length_b   1.000
_cell.length_c   1.000
_cell.angle_alpha   90.00
_cell.angle_beta   90.00
_cell.angle_gamma   90.00
#
_symmetry.space_group_name_H-M   'P 1'
#
loop_
_entity.id
_entity.type
_entity.pdbx_description
1 polymer ?
#
loop_
_entity_poly.entity_id
_entity_poly.type
_entity_poly.pdbx_seq_one_letter_code
_entity_poly.pdbx_strand_id
1 'polypeptide(L)'
;YVNEPVEGLRIICIDACKYRDNTFISRGAKKDSCVTHGTVKPETMNWIKNEVRLAKLLGKQVIAMMHHGVVEHFDHQSFFASPYLVDNFEWVQQSFMEAGLNVVFTGHFHASDIARIEDEKSNYLYDIETGSVVTYPCPYRVIDLSNNHLDIQTKLTDSIDFPIPSGMNFQAYAKKMVDVGFNEMISALISEYHSSLPVYLPRWLKGIIRIPDAEKFTDMVLSNLSPSAVEMLVAHYGGNENNIENAHRHKEELLLAIDSFVRDLCKASAGSLSGIIEKLVVRSKTIKKTKQAVSSIWENTFLTGKGVVKGRLMDNSINDLNYFLTLNTNENINNGNFYANENVNDEVEVKLFSE
;
A
#
# COMPACT_ATOMS: atom_id res chain seq x y z
N TYR A 1 -17.69 11.19 8.38
CA TYR A 1 -18.26 12.45 8.92
C TYR A 1 -17.44 13.62 8.41
N VAL A 2 -17.93 14.86 8.50
CA VAL A 2 -17.21 16.06 8.07
C VAL A 2 -17.05 17.02 9.24
N ASN A 3 -15.90 17.66 9.35
CA ASN A 3 -15.63 18.69 10.35
C ASN A 3 -14.93 19.90 9.71
N GLU A 4 -15.10 21.07 10.30
CA GLU A 4 -14.35 22.28 9.97
C GLU A 4 -13.62 22.73 11.24
N PRO A 5 -12.39 22.23 11.47
CA PRO A 5 -11.69 22.49 12.72
C PRO A 5 -11.19 23.93 12.82
N VAL A 6 -10.96 24.57 11.68
CA VAL A 6 -10.63 25.99 11.53
C VAL A 6 -11.41 26.55 10.34
N GLU A 7 -11.71 27.85 10.38
CA GLU A 7 -12.43 28.51 9.29
C GLU A 7 -11.74 28.30 7.95
N GLY A 8 -12.50 27.83 6.95
CA GLY A 8 -11.99 27.65 5.59
C GLY A 8 -11.41 26.26 5.29
N LEU A 9 -11.23 25.38 6.28
CA LEU A 9 -10.75 24.01 6.08
C LEU A 9 -11.82 23.00 6.44
N ARG A 10 -12.31 22.21 5.48
CA ARG A 10 -13.15 21.03 5.75
C ARG A 10 -12.34 19.75 5.66
N ILE A 11 -12.53 18.88 6.64
CA ILE A 11 -11.93 17.55 6.69
C ILE A 11 -13.02 16.49 6.59
N ILE A 12 -12.95 15.66 5.56
CA ILE A 12 -13.85 14.52 5.35
C ILE A 12 -13.20 13.26 5.93
N CYS A 13 -13.77 12.72 6.99
CA CYS A 13 -13.33 11.47 7.60
C CYS A 13 -14.16 10.30 7.05
N ILE A 14 -13.54 9.46 6.23
CA ILE A 14 -14.16 8.36 5.48
C ILE A 14 -13.94 7.05 6.24
N ASP A 15 -15.02 6.39 6.65
CA ASP A 15 -14.97 5.04 7.23
C ASP A 15 -15.11 4.01 6.11
N ALA A 16 -13.99 3.40 5.72
CA ALA A 16 -13.94 2.35 4.70
C ALA A 16 -14.01 0.94 5.29
N CYS A 17 -14.00 0.78 6.61
CA CYS A 17 -13.82 -0.53 7.23
C CYS A 17 -15.10 -1.41 7.15
N LYS A 18 -14.90 -2.71 6.93
CA LYS A 18 -15.98 -3.70 6.76
C LYS A 18 -16.30 -4.44 8.06
N TYR A 19 -16.46 -3.73 9.18
CA TYR A 19 -16.66 -4.34 10.50
C TYR A 19 -17.85 -5.29 10.61
N ARG A 20 -18.89 -5.05 9.79
CA ARG A 20 -20.12 -5.86 9.77
C ARG A 20 -19.90 -7.26 9.19
N ASP A 21 -18.82 -7.43 8.43
CA ASP A 21 -18.47 -8.70 7.79
C ASP A 21 -17.54 -9.53 8.69
N ASN A 22 -17.14 -9.00 9.85
CA ASN A 22 -16.39 -9.74 10.85
C ASN A 22 -17.27 -10.83 11.48
N THR A 23 -16.68 -12.00 11.68
CA THR A 23 -17.32 -13.13 12.36
C THR A 23 -16.59 -13.44 13.66
N PHE A 24 -17.33 -13.78 14.72
CA PHE A 24 -16.75 -14.07 16.03
C PHE A 24 -17.41 -15.29 16.67
N ILE A 25 -16.63 -16.12 17.36
CA ILE A 25 -17.11 -17.27 18.15
C ILE A 25 -18.12 -16.79 19.21
N SER A 26 -17.87 -15.63 19.82
CA SER A 26 -18.81 -14.98 20.75
C SER A 26 -20.18 -14.64 20.13
N ARG A 27 -20.29 -14.65 18.80
CA ARG A 27 -21.52 -14.43 18.01
C ARG A 27 -21.98 -15.69 17.26
N GLY A 28 -21.43 -16.87 17.58
CA GLY A 28 -21.84 -18.16 17.01
C GLY A 28 -21.08 -18.60 15.74
N ALA A 29 -19.99 -17.92 15.37
CA ALA A 29 -19.14 -18.37 14.26
C ALA A 29 -18.25 -19.56 14.67
N LYS A 30 -17.76 -20.34 13.68
CA LYS A 30 -16.83 -21.46 13.93
C LYS A 30 -15.43 -21.00 14.34
N LYS A 31 -15.02 -19.82 13.90
CA LYS A 31 -13.75 -19.18 14.22
C LYS A 31 -13.91 -17.67 14.18
N ASP A 32 -13.03 -16.95 14.87
CA ASP A 32 -12.93 -15.51 14.73
C ASP A 32 -12.31 -15.18 13.37
N SER A 33 -12.84 -14.15 12.71
CA SER A 33 -12.33 -13.64 11.45
C SER A 33 -12.63 -12.15 11.34
N CYS A 34 -11.58 -11.36 11.17
CA CYS A 34 -11.68 -9.93 10.91
C CYS A 34 -11.35 -9.66 9.44
N VAL A 35 -12.17 -8.84 8.78
CA VAL A 35 -11.95 -8.46 7.38
C VAL A 35 -10.91 -7.35 7.32
N THR A 36 -9.84 -7.60 6.55
CA THR A 36 -8.74 -6.64 6.35
C THR A 36 -9.06 -5.59 5.28
N HIS A 37 -9.81 -5.95 4.24
CA HIS A 37 -10.13 -5.07 3.10
C HIS A 37 -11.10 -3.94 3.51
N GLY A 38 -11.01 -2.81 2.80
CA GLY A 38 -11.92 -1.67 2.96
C GLY A 38 -12.85 -1.51 1.76
N THR A 39 -13.91 -0.72 1.89
CA THR A 39 -14.79 -0.36 0.77
C THR A 39 -15.39 1.02 0.96
N VAL A 40 -15.47 1.81 -0.11
CA VAL A 40 -16.26 3.03 -0.12
C VAL A 40 -17.59 2.73 -0.82
N LYS A 41 -18.67 2.67 -0.03
CA LYS A 41 -20.00 2.35 -0.55
C LYS A 41 -20.49 3.44 -1.52
N PRO A 42 -21.33 3.11 -2.52
CA PRO A 42 -21.89 4.09 -3.44
C PRO A 42 -22.57 5.29 -2.75
N GLU A 43 -23.34 5.05 -1.68
CA GLU A 43 -24.01 6.10 -0.93
C GLU A 43 -23.01 7.00 -0.19
N THR A 44 -21.92 6.42 0.31
CA THR A 44 -20.82 7.15 0.95
C THR A 44 -20.09 7.99 -0.08
N MET A 45 -19.82 7.46 -1.26
CA MET A 45 -19.21 8.23 -2.37
C MET A 45 -20.10 9.39 -2.80
N ASN A 46 -21.41 9.18 -2.94
CA ASN A 46 -22.34 10.27 -3.27
C ASN A 46 -22.37 11.35 -2.18
N TRP A 47 -22.32 10.96 -0.91
CA TRP A 47 -22.17 11.90 0.20
C TRP A 47 -20.84 12.68 0.12
N ILE A 48 -19.71 12.02 -0.14
CA ILE A 48 -18.40 12.68 -0.32
C ILE A 48 -18.47 13.72 -1.45
N LYS A 49 -19.01 13.35 -2.62
CA LYS A 49 -19.19 14.27 -3.76
C LYS A 49 -20.00 15.51 -3.38
N ASN A 50 -21.07 15.33 -2.59
CA ASN A 50 -21.88 16.45 -2.09
C ASN A 50 -21.12 17.35 -1.11
N GLU A 51 -20.36 16.79 -0.17
CA GLU A 51 -19.58 17.58 0.80
C GLU A 51 -18.46 18.37 0.12
N VAL A 52 -17.79 17.78 -0.87
CA VAL A 52 -16.75 18.47 -1.66
C VAL A 52 -17.38 19.63 -2.45
N ARG A 53 -18.52 19.38 -3.12
CA ARG A 53 -19.26 20.44 -3.84
C ARG A 53 -19.68 21.58 -2.91
N LEU A 54 -20.22 21.26 -1.73
CA LEU A 54 -20.63 22.27 -0.75
C LEU A 54 -19.43 23.10 -0.26
N ALA A 55 -18.30 22.45 0.02
CA ALA A 55 -17.10 23.15 0.44
C ALA A 55 -16.60 24.14 -0.61
N LYS A 56 -16.57 23.71 -1.89
CA LYS A 56 -16.20 24.57 -3.01
C LYS A 56 -17.12 25.78 -3.16
N LEU A 57 -18.44 25.59 -3.07
CA LEU A 57 -19.42 26.68 -3.10
C LEU A 57 -19.21 27.70 -1.97
N LEU A 58 -18.69 27.24 -0.83
CA LEU A 58 -18.39 28.07 0.33
C LEU A 58 -16.95 28.62 0.33
N GLY A 59 -16.18 28.40 -0.74
CA GLY A 59 -14.80 28.87 -0.84
C GLY A 59 -13.83 28.14 0.10
N LYS A 60 -14.18 26.94 0.58
CA LYS A 60 -13.41 26.18 1.57
C LYS A 60 -12.50 25.17 0.89
N GLN A 61 -11.36 24.91 1.53
CA GLN A 61 -10.47 23.82 1.16
C GLN A 61 -11.01 22.50 1.71
N VAL A 62 -10.72 21.41 1.01
CA VAL A 62 -11.13 20.07 1.41
C VAL A 62 -9.94 19.14 1.39
N ILE A 63 -9.75 18.45 2.50
CA ILE A 63 -8.88 17.27 2.61
C ILE A 63 -9.71 16.11 3.13
N ALA A 64 -9.27 14.88 2.87
CA ALA A 64 -9.89 13.70 3.43
C ALA A 64 -8.92 12.90 4.29
N MET A 65 -9.46 12.04 5.15
CA MET A 65 -8.72 10.95 5.77
C MET A 65 -9.52 9.65 5.65
N MET A 66 -8.82 8.55 5.47
CA MET A 66 -9.39 7.21 5.32
C MET A 66 -8.41 6.18 5.88
N HIS A 67 -8.88 5.04 6.39
CA HIS A 67 -7.95 4.06 6.95
C HIS A 67 -7.12 3.36 5.87
N HIS A 68 -7.78 2.80 4.86
CA HIS A 68 -7.18 2.09 3.73
C HIS A 68 -6.61 3.05 2.69
N GLY A 69 -5.62 2.59 1.94
CA GLY A 69 -5.11 3.29 0.76
C GLY A 69 -6.12 3.33 -0.39
N VAL A 70 -5.94 4.28 -1.29
CA VAL A 70 -6.68 4.44 -2.54
C VAL A 70 -5.75 4.59 -3.74
N VAL A 71 -4.47 4.91 -3.55
CA VAL A 71 -3.42 4.83 -4.59
C VAL A 71 -2.44 3.71 -4.24
N GLU A 72 -1.91 3.02 -5.26
CA GLU A 72 -0.82 2.08 -5.01
C GLU A 72 0.44 2.85 -4.61
N HIS A 73 1.08 2.46 -3.50
CA HIS A 73 2.34 3.02 -2.99
C HIS A 73 3.57 2.30 -3.54
N PHE A 74 3.37 1.20 -4.26
CA PHE A 74 4.41 0.52 -5.04
C PHE A 74 3.79 -0.27 -6.19
N ASP A 75 4.61 -0.60 -7.19
CA ASP A 75 4.16 -1.30 -8.39
C ASP A 75 3.41 -2.59 -8.06
N HIS A 76 2.18 -2.70 -8.54
CA HIS A 76 1.32 -3.88 -8.35
C HIS A 76 0.99 -4.16 -6.88
N GLN A 77 0.91 -3.14 -6.01
CA GLN A 77 0.43 -3.32 -4.63
C GLN A 77 -0.91 -4.06 -4.58
N SER A 78 -1.86 -3.73 -5.44
CA SER A 78 -3.15 -4.44 -5.55
C SER A 78 -3.00 -5.93 -5.89
N PHE A 79 -1.90 -6.35 -6.52
CA PHE A 79 -1.65 -7.77 -6.81
C PHE A 79 -1.11 -8.53 -5.60
N PHE A 80 -0.29 -7.88 -4.75
CA PHE A 80 0.39 -8.52 -3.62
C PHE A 80 -0.26 -8.24 -2.26
N ALA A 81 -1.00 -7.14 -2.16
CA ALA A 81 -1.49 -6.52 -0.94
C ALA A 81 -2.84 -5.81 -1.18
N SER A 82 -3.72 -6.40 -2.00
CA SER A 82 -5.09 -5.90 -2.22
C SER A 82 -5.86 -5.53 -0.95
N PRO A 83 -5.75 -6.23 0.20
CA PRO A 83 -6.50 -5.87 1.41
C PRO A 83 -6.12 -4.53 2.02
N TYR A 84 -5.02 -3.93 1.57
CA TYR A 84 -4.54 -2.65 2.09
C TYR A 84 -5.08 -1.45 1.30
N LEU A 85 -5.68 -1.71 0.15
CA LEU A 85 -6.41 -0.73 -0.63
C LEU A 85 -7.92 -0.91 -0.42
N VAL A 86 -8.69 0.14 -0.69
CA VAL A 86 -10.16 0.01 -0.77
C VAL A 86 -10.57 -0.84 -1.98
N ASP A 87 -11.63 -1.63 -1.81
CA ASP A 87 -12.27 -2.38 -2.88
C ASP A 87 -12.60 -1.42 -4.05
N ASN A 88 -12.28 -1.84 -5.29
CA ASN A 88 -12.42 -1.02 -6.50
C ASN A 88 -11.67 0.33 -6.42
N PHE A 89 -10.46 0.35 -5.86
CA PHE A 89 -9.67 1.57 -5.66
C PHE A 89 -9.58 2.47 -6.90
N GLU A 90 -9.44 1.93 -8.11
CA GLU A 90 -9.41 2.72 -9.36
C GLU A 90 -10.70 3.56 -9.57
N TRP A 91 -11.87 3.00 -9.27
CA TRP A 91 -13.14 3.73 -9.33
C TRP A 91 -13.23 4.80 -8.22
N VAL A 92 -12.71 4.49 -7.03
CA VAL A 92 -12.66 5.45 -5.92
C VAL A 92 -11.72 6.60 -6.25
N GLN A 93 -10.52 6.32 -6.78
CA GLN A 93 -9.56 7.32 -7.28
C GLN A 93 -10.21 8.26 -8.28
N GLN A 94 -10.82 7.71 -9.32
CA GLN A 94 -11.50 8.48 -10.35
C GLN A 94 -12.61 9.35 -9.74
N SER A 95 -13.43 8.77 -8.86
CA SER A 95 -14.52 9.52 -8.23
C SER A 95 -14.04 10.65 -7.31
N PHE A 96 -12.92 10.47 -6.61
CA PHE A 96 -12.29 11.52 -5.80
C PHE A 96 -11.73 12.63 -6.69
N MET A 97 -10.97 12.27 -7.73
CA MET A 97 -10.43 13.22 -8.70
C MET A 97 -11.52 14.04 -9.40
N GLU A 98 -12.59 13.39 -9.87
CA GLU A 98 -13.76 14.04 -10.48
C GLU A 98 -14.50 14.97 -9.51
N ALA A 99 -14.60 14.58 -8.24
CA ALA A 99 -15.15 15.45 -7.21
C ALA A 99 -14.25 16.67 -6.94
N GLY A 100 -12.97 16.59 -7.29
CA GLY A 100 -11.89 17.49 -6.91
C GLY A 100 -11.51 17.38 -5.44
N LEU A 101 -11.57 16.16 -4.90
CA LEU A 101 -10.88 15.78 -3.67
C LEU A 101 -9.48 15.32 -4.06
N ASN A 102 -8.49 16.18 -3.86
CA ASN A 102 -7.14 15.97 -4.39
C ASN A 102 -6.16 15.38 -3.36
N VAL A 103 -6.52 15.33 -2.08
CA VAL A 103 -5.65 14.85 -1.00
C VAL A 103 -6.44 13.98 -0.03
N VAL A 104 -5.92 12.79 0.24
CA VAL A 104 -6.39 11.90 1.29
C VAL A 104 -5.20 11.44 2.15
N PHE A 105 -5.37 11.53 3.47
CA PHE A 105 -4.43 10.96 4.43
C PHE A 105 -4.87 9.53 4.77
N THR A 106 -3.96 8.58 4.61
CA THR A 106 -4.24 7.15 4.82
C THR A 106 -3.25 6.49 5.79
N GLY A 107 -3.45 5.20 6.03
CA GLY A 107 -2.55 4.36 6.81
C GLY A 107 -2.75 2.90 6.44
N HIS A 108 -2.98 2.04 7.44
CA HIS A 108 -3.29 0.60 7.30
C HIS A 108 -2.13 -0.27 6.80
N PHE A 109 -1.36 0.13 5.78
CA PHE A 109 -0.19 -0.63 5.33
C PHE A 109 1.06 -0.42 6.23
N HIS A 110 1.01 0.63 7.07
CA HIS A 110 2.05 1.01 8.05
C HIS A 110 3.32 1.59 7.41
N ALA A 111 3.27 1.95 6.13
CA ALA A 111 4.37 2.64 5.47
C ALA A 111 4.29 4.16 5.62
N SER A 112 5.45 4.82 5.53
CA SER A 112 5.52 6.28 5.46
C SER A 112 5.83 6.63 4.02
N ASP A 113 4.78 6.86 3.23
CA ASP A 113 4.87 7.01 1.77
C ASP A 113 3.91 8.11 1.28
N ILE A 114 4.19 8.72 0.14
CA ILE A 114 3.27 9.65 -0.53
C ILE A 114 3.16 9.23 -2.00
N ALA A 115 2.03 8.64 -2.34
CA ALA A 115 1.72 8.26 -3.71
C ALA A 115 0.86 9.33 -4.40
N ARG A 116 1.04 9.46 -5.71
CA ARG A 116 0.25 10.38 -6.55
C ARG A 116 -0.21 9.66 -7.80
N ILE A 117 -1.45 9.90 -8.18
CA ILE A 117 -1.98 9.56 -9.51
C ILE A 117 -2.55 10.81 -10.20
N GLU A 118 -2.51 10.83 -11.53
CA GLU A 118 -3.08 11.87 -12.37
C GLU A 118 -3.81 11.24 -13.56
N ASP A 119 -5.00 11.77 -13.87
CA ASP A 119 -5.80 11.36 -15.02
C ASP A 119 -5.44 12.14 -16.31
N GLU A 120 -6.06 11.78 -17.44
CA GLU A 120 -5.78 12.44 -18.73
C GLU A 120 -6.24 13.90 -18.80
N LYS A 121 -7.04 14.36 -17.84
CA LYS A 121 -7.54 15.74 -17.72
C LYS A 121 -6.72 16.55 -16.71
N SER A 122 -5.59 16.01 -16.25
CA SER A 122 -4.74 16.59 -15.21
C SER A 122 -5.43 16.80 -13.86
N ASN A 123 -6.51 16.05 -13.59
CA ASN A 123 -6.95 15.88 -12.21
C ASN A 123 -5.98 14.94 -11.51
N TYR A 124 -5.66 15.24 -10.26
CA TYR A 124 -4.73 14.44 -9.48
C TYR A 124 -5.30 14.05 -8.12
N LEU A 125 -4.75 13.00 -7.55
CA LEU A 125 -5.01 12.56 -6.19
C LEU A 125 -3.69 12.18 -5.54
N TYR A 126 -3.42 12.79 -4.39
CA TYR A 126 -2.37 12.39 -3.47
C TYR A 126 -2.96 11.48 -2.39
N ASP A 127 -2.31 10.34 -2.22
CA ASP A 127 -2.51 9.43 -1.10
C ASP A 127 -1.30 9.53 -0.17
N ILE A 128 -1.53 10.06 1.03
CA ILE A 128 -0.49 10.41 2.00
C ILE A 128 -0.56 9.39 3.12
N GLU A 129 0.15 8.26 2.96
CA GLU A 129 0.14 7.15 3.92
C GLU A 129 1.07 7.45 5.10
N THR A 130 0.50 7.48 6.31
CA THR A 130 1.29 7.65 7.53
C THR A 130 1.57 6.30 8.17
N GLY A 131 2.85 6.04 8.43
CA GLY A 131 3.28 4.82 9.09
C GLY A 131 2.67 4.67 10.50
N SER A 132 2.63 3.43 10.99
CA SER A 132 1.98 3.15 12.27
C SER A 132 2.86 3.55 13.45
N VAL A 133 2.28 4.25 14.43
CA VAL A 133 2.97 4.60 15.69
C VAL A 133 3.47 3.38 16.48
N VAL A 134 2.98 2.17 16.17
CA VAL A 134 3.38 0.90 16.82
C VAL A 134 4.30 0.03 15.97
N THR A 135 4.73 0.49 14.80
CA THR A 135 5.66 -0.21 13.91
C THR A 135 6.83 0.71 13.60
N TYR A 136 8.07 0.20 13.59
CA TYR A 136 9.25 1.03 13.27
C TYR A 136 9.01 1.84 11.98
N PRO A 137 9.37 3.14 11.93
CA PRO A 137 10.08 3.92 12.96
C PRO A 137 9.16 4.65 13.95
N CYS A 138 7.93 4.15 14.17
CA CYS A 138 6.90 4.74 15.02
C CYS A 138 6.60 6.21 14.66
N PRO A 139 6.28 6.49 13.38
CA PRO A 139 6.18 7.85 12.91
C PRO A 139 4.83 8.48 13.23
N TYR A 140 4.79 9.81 13.19
CA TYR A 140 3.59 10.62 13.06
C TYR A 140 3.88 11.79 12.12
N ARG A 141 2.87 12.31 11.42
CA ARG A 141 3.02 13.47 10.53
C ARG A 141 2.46 14.74 11.18
N VAL A 142 3.19 15.83 11.02
CA VAL A 142 2.75 17.20 11.32
C VAL A 142 2.51 17.90 10.00
N ILE A 143 1.34 18.52 9.86
CA ILE A 143 0.91 19.17 8.63
C ILE A 143 0.67 20.64 8.92
N ASP A 144 1.48 21.51 8.35
CA ASP A 144 1.28 22.95 8.41
C ASP A 144 0.52 23.40 7.16
N LEU A 145 -0.75 23.79 7.35
CA LEU A 145 -1.59 24.36 6.31
C LEU A 145 -1.50 25.88 6.33
N SER A 146 -1.01 26.48 5.24
CA SER A 146 -1.01 27.93 5.06
C SER A 146 -1.49 28.30 3.66
N ASN A 147 -2.53 29.14 3.56
CA ASN A 147 -3.23 29.39 2.30
C ASN A 147 -3.62 28.07 1.62
N ASN A 148 -3.11 27.80 0.41
CA ASN A 148 -3.27 26.56 -0.32
C ASN A 148 -2.04 25.68 -0.32
N HIS A 149 -1.19 25.79 0.69
CA HIS A 149 0.01 24.98 0.83
C HIS A 149 -0.07 24.06 2.05
N LEU A 150 0.24 22.79 1.84
CA LEU A 150 0.45 21.80 2.88
C LEU A 150 1.95 21.52 2.96
N ASP A 151 2.58 21.91 4.07
CA ASP A 151 3.92 21.44 4.42
C ASP A 151 3.79 20.19 5.29
N ILE A 152 4.19 19.05 4.74
CA ILE A 152 4.05 17.73 5.35
C ILE A 152 5.40 17.36 5.94
N GLN A 153 5.45 17.09 7.25
CA GLN A 153 6.67 16.68 7.93
C GLN A 153 6.45 15.41 8.74
N THR A 154 7.25 14.39 8.47
CA THR A 154 7.25 13.15 9.25
C THR A 154 8.20 13.30 10.44
N LYS A 155 7.69 13.01 11.63
CA LYS A 155 8.43 12.97 12.89
C LYS A 155 8.41 11.56 13.45
N LEU A 156 9.41 11.24 14.25
CA LEU A 156 9.55 9.93 14.86
C LEU A 156 9.28 10.02 16.36
N THR A 157 8.71 8.96 16.92
CA THR A 157 8.64 8.81 18.38
C THR A 157 10.02 8.39 18.87
N ASP A 158 10.71 9.24 19.64
CA ASP A 158 12.09 8.96 20.08
C ASP A 158 12.17 8.09 21.35
N SER A 159 11.10 8.07 22.16
CA SER A 159 11.06 7.33 23.42
C SER A 159 9.63 6.99 23.83
N ILE A 160 9.49 5.93 24.61
CA ILE A 160 8.24 5.52 25.26
C ILE A 160 8.50 5.18 26.73
N ASP A 161 7.48 5.27 27.57
CA ASP A 161 7.53 4.80 28.96
C ASP A 161 7.35 3.27 29.01
N PHE A 162 8.39 2.55 28.58
CA PHE A 162 8.44 1.09 28.54
C PHE A 162 9.88 0.61 28.77
N PRO A 163 10.09 -0.49 29.52
CA PRO A 163 11.43 -1.02 29.75
C PRO A 163 12.06 -1.56 28.46
N ILE A 164 13.03 -0.84 27.92
CA ILE A 164 13.83 -1.24 26.74
C ILE A 164 15.16 -1.85 27.22
N PRO A 165 15.68 -2.91 26.56
CA PRO A 165 16.96 -3.51 26.91
C PRO A 165 18.11 -2.49 27.01
N SER A 166 18.96 -2.65 28.02
CA SER A 166 20.11 -1.76 28.23
C SER A 166 21.02 -1.73 27.00
N GLY A 167 21.49 -0.53 26.62
CA GLY A 167 22.34 -0.33 25.45
C GLY A 167 21.59 -0.15 24.12
N MET A 168 20.25 -0.10 24.14
CA MET A 168 19.41 0.09 22.96
C MET A 168 18.53 1.34 23.12
N ASN A 169 18.45 2.17 22.08
CA ASN A 169 17.45 3.25 22.02
C ASN A 169 16.12 2.71 21.45
N PHE A 170 15.03 3.48 21.58
CA PHE A 170 13.71 3.01 21.16
C PHE A 170 13.62 2.70 19.67
N GLN A 171 14.26 3.47 18.80
CA GLN A 171 14.26 3.21 17.36
C GLN A 171 14.97 1.90 17.00
N ALA A 172 16.11 1.61 17.62
CA ALA A 172 16.81 0.34 17.45
C ALA A 172 15.99 -0.84 17.99
N TYR A 173 15.26 -0.64 19.09
CA TYR A 173 14.33 -1.63 19.63
C TYR A 173 13.17 -1.91 18.68
N ALA A 174 12.48 -0.86 18.22
CA ALA A 174 11.37 -0.98 17.28
C ALA A 174 11.81 -1.67 15.97
N LYS A 175 12.98 -1.30 15.42
CA LYS A 175 13.54 -1.95 14.22
C LYS A 175 13.77 -3.44 14.43
N LYS A 176 14.34 -3.82 15.59
CA LYS A 176 14.55 -5.23 15.95
C LYS A 176 13.23 -5.99 16.06
N MET A 177 12.17 -5.36 16.57
CA MET A 177 10.85 -5.99 16.65
C MET A 177 10.24 -6.26 15.27
N VAL A 178 10.53 -5.44 14.26
CA VAL A 178 10.12 -5.72 12.87
C VAL A 178 10.81 -6.98 12.34
N ASP A 179 12.11 -7.13 12.58
CA ASP A 179 12.86 -8.33 12.15
C ASP A 179 12.30 -9.62 12.79
N VAL A 180 12.08 -9.60 14.10
CA VAL A 180 11.49 -10.75 14.83
C VAL A 180 10.06 -11.02 14.33
N GLY A 181 9.21 -10.00 14.33
CA GLY A 181 7.79 -10.14 13.97
C GLY A 181 7.59 -10.55 12.52
N PHE A 182 8.42 -10.09 11.59
CA PHE A 182 8.32 -10.46 10.18
C PHE A 182 8.59 -11.95 9.96
N ASN A 183 9.66 -12.48 10.57
CA ASN A 183 10.00 -13.90 10.45
C ASN A 183 8.92 -14.81 11.06
N GLU A 184 8.38 -14.42 12.22
CA GLU A 184 7.28 -15.14 12.87
C GLU A 184 5.99 -15.09 12.02
N MET A 185 5.64 -13.91 11.50
CA MET A 185 4.49 -13.73 10.62
C MET A 185 4.60 -14.60 9.37
N ILE A 186 5.73 -14.57 8.65
CA ILE A 186 5.91 -15.37 7.45
C ILE A 186 5.82 -16.87 7.76
N SER A 187 6.42 -17.31 8.86
CA SER A 187 6.34 -18.71 9.29
C SER A 187 4.91 -19.14 9.61
N ALA A 188 4.15 -18.29 10.31
CA ALA A 188 2.75 -18.55 10.64
C ALA A 188 1.87 -18.58 9.38
N LEU A 189 2.03 -17.61 8.47
CA LEU A 189 1.29 -17.57 7.21
C LEU A 189 1.57 -18.79 6.33
N ILE A 190 2.84 -19.19 6.21
CA ILE A 190 3.18 -20.42 5.49
C ILE A 190 2.52 -21.61 6.18
N SER A 191 2.66 -21.76 7.50
CA SER A 191 2.05 -22.88 8.22
C SER A 191 0.53 -22.95 8.04
N GLU A 192 -0.18 -21.82 8.06
CA GLU A 192 -1.63 -21.77 7.91
C GLU A 192 -2.09 -22.05 6.46
N TYR A 193 -1.41 -21.45 5.48
CA TYR A 193 -1.84 -21.44 4.08
C TYR A 193 -1.07 -22.40 3.16
N HIS A 194 -0.11 -23.16 3.69
CA HIS A 194 0.76 -24.06 2.91
C HIS A 194 -0.03 -24.96 1.95
N SER A 195 -1.08 -25.59 2.46
CA SER A 195 -1.94 -26.52 1.71
C SER A 195 -2.66 -25.85 0.52
N SER A 196 -2.85 -24.54 0.58
CA SER A 196 -3.50 -23.72 -0.46
C SER A 196 -2.50 -23.18 -1.49
N LEU A 197 -1.20 -23.16 -1.19
CA LEU A 197 -0.17 -22.61 -2.10
C LEU A 197 -0.22 -23.20 -3.54
N PRO A 198 -0.46 -24.51 -3.75
CA PRO A 198 -0.58 -25.07 -5.10
C PRO A 198 -1.73 -24.47 -5.92
N VAL A 199 -2.76 -23.90 -5.28
CA VAL A 199 -3.88 -23.26 -5.99
C VAL A 199 -3.40 -22.05 -6.79
N TYR A 200 -2.46 -21.29 -6.23
CA TYR A 200 -1.91 -20.05 -6.79
C TYR A 200 -0.84 -20.29 -7.86
N LEU A 201 -0.34 -21.52 -8.01
CA LEU A 201 0.54 -21.85 -9.13
C LEU A 201 -0.24 -21.82 -10.47
N PRO A 202 0.33 -21.22 -11.53
CA PRO A 202 -0.21 -21.37 -12.89
C PRO A 202 -0.48 -22.85 -13.22
N ARG A 203 -1.58 -23.13 -13.95
CA ARG A 203 -1.97 -24.53 -14.28
C ARG A 203 -0.82 -25.35 -14.87
N TRP A 204 -0.01 -24.76 -15.73
CA TRP A 204 1.14 -25.42 -16.34
C TRP A 204 2.27 -25.75 -15.34
N LEU A 205 2.36 -25.05 -14.21
CA LEU A 205 3.33 -25.31 -13.15
C LEU A 205 2.85 -26.34 -12.11
N LYS A 206 1.54 -26.52 -11.92
CA LYS A 206 0.99 -27.44 -10.89
C LYS A 206 1.47 -28.89 -11.03
N GLY A 207 1.71 -29.35 -12.26
CA GLY A 207 2.22 -30.70 -12.53
C GLY A 207 3.75 -30.82 -12.53
N ILE A 208 4.46 -29.69 -12.42
CA ILE A 208 5.92 -29.60 -12.63
C ILE A 208 6.63 -29.21 -11.33
N ILE A 209 6.07 -28.24 -10.60
CA ILE A 209 6.58 -27.78 -9.32
C ILE A 209 5.78 -28.47 -8.21
N ARG A 210 6.49 -29.17 -7.33
CA ARG A 210 5.96 -29.70 -6.08
C ARG A 210 6.49 -28.83 -4.96
N ILE A 211 5.60 -28.05 -4.35
CA ILE A 211 5.94 -27.26 -3.18
C ILE A 211 6.41 -28.24 -2.09
N PRO A 212 7.61 -28.06 -1.51
CA PRO A 212 8.09 -28.85 -0.37
C PRO A 212 7.09 -28.84 0.78
N ASP A 213 7.27 -29.70 1.78
CA ASP A 213 6.52 -29.60 3.04
C ASP A 213 6.70 -28.23 3.71
N ALA A 214 5.79 -27.89 4.63
CA ALA A 214 5.71 -26.54 5.21
C ALA A 214 6.99 -26.11 5.92
N GLU A 215 7.66 -27.02 6.63
CA GLU A 215 8.91 -26.73 7.34
C GLU A 215 10.02 -26.39 6.35
N LYS A 216 10.28 -27.29 5.39
CA LYS A 216 11.30 -27.07 4.37
C LYS A 216 11.01 -25.85 3.50
N PHE A 217 9.75 -25.59 3.16
CA PHE A 217 9.38 -24.41 2.38
C PHE A 217 9.60 -23.12 3.19
N THR A 218 9.28 -23.13 4.48
CA THR A 218 9.57 -22.01 5.40
C THR A 218 11.06 -21.73 5.46
N ASP A 219 11.89 -22.75 5.68
CA ASP A 219 13.35 -22.59 5.69
C ASP A 219 13.88 -21.98 4.39
N MET A 220 13.36 -22.40 3.24
CA MET A 220 13.74 -21.86 1.95
C MET A 220 13.37 -20.38 1.79
N VAL A 221 12.17 -19.99 2.24
CA VAL A 221 11.73 -18.59 2.22
C VAL A 221 12.58 -17.75 3.17
N LEU A 222 12.76 -18.19 4.41
CA LEU A 222 13.49 -17.43 5.42
C LEU A 222 14.97 -17.28 5.07
N SER A 223 15.63 -18.34 4.62
CA SER A 223 17.06 -18.31 4.29
C SER A 223 17.39 -17.51 3.04
N ASN A 224 16.53 -17.53 2.03
CA ASN A 224 16.78 -16.80 0.78
C ASN A 224 16.28 -15.36 0.86
N LEU A 225 15.04 -15.15 1.30
CA LEU A 225 14.33 -13.89 1.09
C LEU A 225 14.36 -12.99 2.31
N SER A 226 14.26 -13.55 3.53
CA SER A 226 14.01 -12.74 4.72
C SER A 226 15.03 -11.62 4.96
N PRO A 227 16.36 -11.86 4.90
CA PRO A 227 17.34 -10.81 5.19
C PRO A 227 17.15 -9.54 4.36
N SER A 228 17.02 -9.69 3.03
CA SER A 228 16.84 -8.57 2.12
C SER A 228 15.39 -8.03 2.10
N ALA A 229 14.40 -8.87 2.42
CA ALA A 229 13.00 -8.45 2.52
C ALA A 229 12.75 -7.59 3.76
N VAL A 230 13.36 -7.92 4.90
CA VAL A 230 13.29 -7.10 6.13
C VAL A 230 13.92 -5.74 5.90
N GLU A 231 15.08 -5.67 5.24
CA GLU A 231 15.72 -4.41 4.85
C GLU A 231 14.79 -3.53 4.00
N MET A 232 14.13 -4.12 3.01
CA MET A 232 13.14 -3.44 2.17
C MET A 232 11.94 -2.93 2.98
N LEU A 233 11.40 -3.75 3.89
CA LEU A 233 10.26 -3.35 4.72
C LEU A 233 10.61 -2.22 5.68
N VAL A 234 11.78 -2.29 6.32
CA VAL A 234 12.28 -1.21 7.17
C VAL A 234 12.43 0.09 6.39
N ALA A 235 12.92 0.03 5.15
CA ALA A 235 13.03 1.20 4.30
C ALA A 235 11.65 1.75 3.91
N HIS A 236 10.71 0.89 3.53
CA HIS A 236 9.36 1.33 3.16
C HIS A 236 8.58 1.89 4.36
N TYR A 237 8.70 1.28 5.55
CA TYR A 237 8.04 1.77 6.76
C TYR A 237 8.56 3.14 7.20
N GLY A 238 9.86 3.37 7.05
CA GLY A 238 10.51 4.60 7.47
C GLY A 238 10.67 5.68 6.42
N GLY A 239 10.10 5.51 5.22
CA GLY A 239 10.45 6.30 4.04
C GLY A 239 11.85 5.91 3.52
N ASN A 240 12.00 5.85 2.20
CA ASN A 240 13.24 5.37 1.62
C ASN A 240 14.30 6.47 1.43
N GLU A 241 13.97 7.74 1.74
CA GLU A 241 14.85 8.90 1.57
C GLU A 241 16.15 8.77 2.35
N ASN A 242 16.08 8.19 3.55
CA ASN A 242 17.24 7.99 4.41
C ASN A 242 18.12 6.80 3.96
N ASN A 243 17.70 6.06 2.93
CA ASN A 243 18.37 4.85 2.44
C ASN A 243 18.82 4.95 0.98
N ILE A 244 18.70 6.12 0.34
CA ILE A 244 18.98 6.31 -1.10
C ILE A 244 20.37 5.83 -1.50
N GLU A 245 21.41 6.10 -0.69
CA GLU A 245 22.79 5.72 -1.01
C GLU A 245 22.98 4.20 -1.16
N ASN A 246 22.25 3.41 -0.36
CA ASN A 246 22.32 1.95 -0.37
C ASN A 246 21.19 1.29 -1.16
N ALA A 247 20.19 2.06 -1.60
CA ALA A 247 18.97 1.55 -2.25
C ALA A 247 19.29 0.67 -3.46
N HIS A 248 20.23 1.06 -4.31
CA HIS A 248 20.64 0.24 -5.45
C HIS A 248 21.20 -1.13 -5.00
N ARG A 249 22.06 -1.16 -3.98
CA ARG A 249 22.66 -2.40 -3.47
C ARG A 249 21.59 -3.31 -2.88
N HIS A 250 20.75 -2.79 -1.98
CA HIS A 250 19.69 -3.58 -1.33
C HIS A 250 18.67 -4.12 -2.34
N LYS A 251 18.32 -3.31 -3.34
CA LYS A 251 17.48 -3.75 -4.47
C LYS A 251 18.11 -4.95 -5.19
N GLU A 252 19.36 -4.83 -5.65
CA GLU A 252 20.03 -5.93 -6.38
C GLU A 252 20.18 -7.19 -5.51
N GLU A 253 20.48 -7.04 -4.22
CA GLU A 253 20.52 -8.14 -3.26
C GLU A 253 19.17 -8.88 -3.18
N LEU A 254 18.05 -8.16 -3.05
CA LEU A 254 16.72 -8.77 -3.01
C LEU A 254 16.32 -9.40 -4.37
N LEU A 255 16.69 -8.79 -5.49
CA LEU A 255 16.45 -9.37 -6.82
C LEU A 255 17.21 -10.70 -7.00
N LEU A 256 18.46 -10.78 -6.53
CA LEU A 256 19.26 -12.01 -6.52
C LEU A 256 18.72 -13.05 -5.53
N ALA A 257 18.21 -12.61 -4.38
CA ALA A 257 17.55 -13.47 -3.41
C ALA A 257 16.28 -14.13 -4.01
N ILE A 258 15.47 -13.37 -4.76
CA ILE A 258 14.31 -13.90 -5.49
C ILE A 258 14.74 -14.98 -6.49
N ASP A 259 15.80 -14.72 -7.27
CA ASP A 259 16.30 -15.71 -8.24
C ASP A 259 16.87 -16.96 -7.56
N SER A 260 17.53 -16.80 -6.41
CA SER A 260 18.07 -17.90 -5.60
C SER A 260 16.96 -18.76 -5.01
N PHE A 261 15.93 -18.14 -4.45
CA PHE A 261 14.73 -18.84 -3.98
C PHE A 261 14.07 -19.65 -5.11
N VAL A 262 13.86 -19.05 -6.30
CA VAL A 262 13.27 -19.76 -7.45
C VAL A 262 14.13 -20.95 -7.87
N ARG A 263 15.45 -20.77 -7.92
CA ARG A 263 16.42 -21.83 -8.25
C ARG A 263 16.29 -22.99 -7.26
N ASP A 264 16.29 -22.71 -5.96
CA ASP A 264 16.24 -23.74 -4.93
C ASP A 264 14.87 -24.44 -4.91
N LEU A 265 13.77 -23.71 -5.13
CA LEU A 265 12.44 -24.29 -5.29
C LEU A 265 12.39 -25.24 -6.48
N CYS A 266 12.95 -24.85 -7.63
CA CYS A 266 12.99 -25.69 -8.82
C CYS A 266 13.87 -26.93 -8.62
N LYS A 267 15.01 -26.81 -7.93
CA LYS A 267 15.88 -27.96 -7.59
C LYS A 267 15.16 -28.94 -6.66
N ALA A 268 14.49 -28.44 -5.63
CA ALA A 268 13.73 -29.26 -4.69
C ALA A 268 12.54 -29.97 -5.36
N SER A 269 11.97 -29.38 -6.42
CA SER A 269 10.75 -29.85 -7.08
C SER A 269 10.97 -30.76 -8.28
N ALA A 270 11.96 -30.46 -9.13
CA ALA A 270 11.99 -30.92 -10.52
C ALA A 270 13.23 -31.70 -10.95
N GLY A 271 14.14 -32.01 -10.01
CA GLY A 271 15.30 -32.87 -10.26
C GLY A 271 16.14 -32.42 -11.47
N SER A 272 16.29 -33.30 -12.47
CA SER A 272 17.10 -33.07 -13.68
C SER A 272 16.57 -31.99 -14.62
N LEU A 273 15.29 -31.62 -14.52
CA LEU A 273 14.66 -30.58 -15.35
C LEU A 273 14.73 -29.18 -14.71
N SER A 274 15.29 -29.07 -13.49
CA SER A 274 15.31 -27.86 -12.67
C SER A 274 15.82 -26.62 -13.43
N GLY A 275 16.91 -26.74 -14.20
CA GLY A 275 17.48 -25.61 -14.94
C GLY A 275 16.62 -25.09 -16.10
N ILE A 276 15.79 -25.95 -16.73
CA ILE A 276 14.85 -25.52 -17.78
C ILE A 276 13.66 -24.80 -17.14
N ILE A 277 13.14 -25.37 -16.05
CA ILE A 277 11.97 -24.85 -15.33
C ILE A 277 12.30 -23.52 -14.66
N GLU A 278 13.47 -23.39 -14.04
CA GLU A 278 13.98 -22.13 -13.48
C GLU A 278 13.89 -21.00 -14.51
N LYS A 279 14.42 -21.22 -15.73
CA LYS A 279 14.38 -20.21 -16.81
C LYS A 279 12.96 -19.81 -17.21
N LEU A 280 11.99 -20.74 -17.14
CA LEU A 280 10.58 -20.44 -17.43
C LEU A 280 9.93 -19.67 -16.27
N VAL A 281 10.18 -20.07 -15.02
CA VAL A 281 9.60 -19.44 -13.83
C VAL A 281 10.11 -18.02 -13.67
N VAL A 282 11.41 -17.77 -13.81
CA VAL A 282 12.01 -16.42 -13.74
C VAL A 282 11.42 -15.48 -14.79
N ARG A 283 11.00 -16.00 -15.96
CA ARG A 283 10.36 -15.22 -17.04
C ARG A 283 8.84 -15.05 -16.88
N SER A 284 8.24 -15.71 -15.89
CA SER A 284 6.81 -15.65 -15.64
C SER A 284 6.33 -14.23 -15.31
N LYS A 285 5.05 -13.95 -15.58
CA LYS A 285 4.44 -12.65 -15.26
C LYS A 285 4.51 -12.35 -13.76
N THR A 286 4.30 -13.35 -12.91
CA THR A 286 4.35 -13.20 -11.45
C THR A 286 5.73 -12.77 -10.98
N ILE A 287 6.81 -13.47 -11.37
CA ILE A 287 8.18 -13.08 -10.97
C ILE A 287 8.54 -11.69 -11.50
N LYS A 288 8.14 -11.36 -12.73
CA LYS A 288 8.34 -10.00 -13.28
C LYS A 288 7.65 -8.93 -12.42
N LYS A 289 6.38 -9.15 -12.05
CA LYS A 289 5.65 -8.25 -11.16
C LYS A 289 6.31 -8.14 -9.78
N THR A 290 6.77 -9.26 -9.20
CA THR A 290 7.46 -9.25 -7.90
C THR A 290 8.73 -8.40 -7.97
N LYS A 291 9.55 -8.57 -9.02
CA LYS A 291 10.77 -7.78 -9.22
C LYS A 291 10.45 -6.29 -9.44
N GLN A 292 9.37 -5.97 -10.15
CA GLN A 292 8.90 -4.59 -10.33
C GLN A 292 8.47 -3.97 -8.99
N ALA A 293 7.62 -4.66 -8.22
CA ALA A 293 7.16 -4.21 -6.91
C ALA A 293 8.33 -3.88 -5.97
N VAL A 294 9.25 -4.84 -5.80
CA VAL A 294 10.46 -4.67 -5.00
C VAL A 294 11.31 -3.50 -5.50
N SER A 295 11.48 -3.36 -6.82
CA SER A 295 12.31 -2.28 -7.37
C SER A 295 11.67 -0.91 -7.12
N SER A 296 10.35 -0.79 -7.29
CA SER A 296 9.64 0.49 -7.13
C SER A 296 9.74 1.06 -5.72
N ILE A 297 9.74 0.20 -4.68
CA ILE A 297 9.95 0.60 -3.28
C ILE A 297 11.30 1.30 -3.07
N TRP A 298 12.33 0.95 -3.86
CA TRP A 298 13.65 1.56 -3.77
C TRP A 298 13.86 2.74 -4.74
N GLU A 299 13.00 2.90 -5.74
CA GLU A 299 13.24 3.82 -6.88
C GLU A 299 12.43 5.12 -6.84
N ASN A 300 11.54 5.34 -5.84
CA ASN A 300 10.60 6.49 -5.78
C ASN A 300 9.94 6.80 -7.12
N THR A 301 9.39 5.77 -7.74
CA THR A 301 8.80 5.86 -9.07
C THR A 301 7.34 6.33 -9.02
N PHE A 302 7.02 7.38 -9.78
CA PHE A 302 5.65 7.86 -9.96
C PHE A 302 4.79 6.89 -10.76
N LEU A 303 3.60 6.60 -10.23
CA LEU A 303 2.52 5.99 -10.99
C LEU A 303 1.76 7.07 -11.77
N THR A 304 1.66 6.91 -13.09
CA THR A 304 0.77 7.73 -13.92
C THR A 304 -0.39 6.88 -14.42
N GLY A 305 -1.49 7.48 -14.86
CA GLY A 305 -2.62 6.76 -15.49
C GLY A 305 -2.25 5.92 -16.73
N LYS A 306 -0.99 6.00 -17.22
CA LYS A 306 -0.44 5.17 -18.30
C LYS A 306 0.61 4.15 -17.83
N GLY A 307 0.76 3.95 -16.52
CA GLY A 307 1.80 3.12 -15.88
C GLY A 307 2.95 3.95 -15.31
N VAL A 308 4.02 3.27 -14.89
CA VAL A 308 5.20 3.87 -14.27
C VAL A 308 5.95 4.76 -15.26
N VAL A 309 6.14 6.04 -14.93
CA VAL A 309 7.10 6.89 -15.63
C VAL A 309 8.43 6.79 -14.88
N LYS A 310 9.45 6.18 -15.52
CA LYS A 310 10.82 6.19 -15.01
C LYS A 310 11.36 7.62 -15.01
N GLY A 311 11.20 8.31 -13.89
CA GLY A 311 12.00 9.49 -13.58
C GLY A 311 13.40 9.04 -13.19
N ARG A 312 14.43 9.43 -13.96
CA ARG A 312 15.76 9.58 -13.36
C ARG A 312 15.59 10.58 -12.22
N LEU A 313 16.19 10.29 -11.07
CA LEU A 313 16.39 11.21 -9.93
C LEU A 313 16.92 12.56 -10.45
N MET A 314 16.03 13.47 -10.86
CA MET A 314 16.26 14.88 -11.11
C MET A 314 14.94 15.63 -10.93
N ASP A 315 14.91 16.40 -9.84
CA ASP A 315 14.14 17.62 -9.59
C ASP A 315 12.62 17.55 -9.39
N ASN A 316 12.00 16.36 -9.44
CA ASN A 316 10.55 16.21 -9.23
C ASN A 316 10.16 15.02 -8.33
N SER A 317 11.09 14.38 -7.60
CA SER A 317 10.76 13.25 -6.72
C SER A 317 9.95 13.70 -5.50
N ILE A 318 8.83 13.03 -5.25
CA ILE A 318 8.14 13.14 -3.96
C ILE A 318 9.13 12.64 -2.89
N ASN A 319 9.20 13.40 -1.81
CA ASN A 319 9.92 13.01 -0.60
C ASN A 319 8.85 12.57 0.39
N ASP A 320 8.77 11.28 0.62
CA ASP A 320 7.77 10.60 1.43
C ASP A 320 7.75 11.11 2.88
N LEU A 321 8.88 11.62 3.37
CA LEU A 321 9.00 12.12 4.72
C LEU A 321 8.68 13.61 4.84
N ASN A 322 9.10 14.42 3.88
CA ASN A 322 8.98 15.87 3.91
C ASN A 322 8.57 16.40 2.54
N TYR A 323 7.30 16.78 2.38
CA TYR A 323 6.76 17.18 1.09
C TYR A 323 5.95 18.47 1.17
N PHE A 324 6.27 19.41 0.28
CA PHE A 324 5.55 20.65 0.13
C PHE A 324 4.55 20.53 -1.02
N LEU A 325 3.26 20.50 -0.69
CA LEU A 325 2.18 20.34 -1.66
C LEU A 325 1.39 21.64 -1.80
N THR A 326 1.16 22.07 -3.04
CA THR A 326 0.23 23.17 -3.34
C THR A 326 -1.11 22.61 -3.80
N LEU A 327 -2.16 22.84 -3.00
CA LEU A 327 -3.55 22.55 -3.32
C LEU A 327 -4.05 23.50 -4.41
N ASN A 328 -4.92 23.01 -5.30
CA ASN A 328 -5.62 23.87 -6.24
C ASN A 328 -6.48 24.89 -5.47
N THR A 329 -6.45 26.14 -5.90
CA THR A 329 -7.42 27.14 -5.45
C THR A 329 -8.79 26.84 -6.06
N ASN A 330 -9.85 27.27 -5.39
CA ASN A 330 -11.22 27.09 -5.89
C ASN A 330 -11.46 27.70 -7.28
N GLU A 331 -10.61 28.65 -7.70
CA GLU A 331 -10.65 29.28 -9.04
C GLU A 331 -10.04 28.40 -10.15
N ASN A 332 -9.11 27.51 -9.81
CA ASN A 332 -8.38 26.67 -10.78
C ASN A 332 -9.10 25.35 -11.10
N ILE A 333 -10.18 25.05 -10.40
CA ILE A 333 -10.94 23.83 -10.63
C ILE A 333 -12.01 24.18 -11.65
N ASN A 334 -11.87 23.66 -12.88
CA ASN A 334 -12.92 23.71 -13.88
C ASN A 334 -14.25 23.35 -13.21
N ASN A 335 -15.26 24.23 -13.32
CA ASN A 335 -16.66 23.94 -13.05
C ASN A 335 -17.17 22.91 -14.07
N GLY A 336 -16.52 21.75 -14.16
CA GLY A 336 -16.93 20.63 -14.98
C GLY A 336 -18.38 20.35 -14.65
N ASN A 337 -19.21 20.31 -15.69
CA ASN A 337 -20.65 20.15 -15.59
C ASN A 337 -21.01 19.02 -14.61
N PHE A 338 -21.36 19.40 -13.37
CA PHE A 338 -21.93 18.55 -12.33
C PHE A 338 -23.39 18.18 -12.64
N TYR A 339 -23.78 18.12 -13.92
CA TYR A 339 -25.02 17.47 -14.28
C TYR A 339 -24.81 15.99 -14.00
N ALA A 340 -25.46 15.54 -12.93
CA ALA A 340 -25.73 14.15 -12.69
C ALA A 340 -26.12 13.53 -14.05
N ASN A 341 -25.33 12.56 -14.52
CA ASN A 341 -25.92 11.54 -15.36
C ASN A 341 -26.98 10.88 -14.48
N GLU A 342 -28.22 11.34 -14.60
CA GLU A 342 -29.43 10.66 -14.09
C GLU A 342 -29.65 9.30 -14.79
N ASN A 343 -28.70 8.87 -15.63
CA ASN A 343 -28.59 7.52 -16.18
C ASN A 343 -27.32 6.84 -15.65
N VAL A 344 -27.22 6.66 -14.34
CA VAL A 344 -26.46 5.50 -13.84
C VAL A 344 -27.39 4.32 -14.11
N ASN A 345 -27.18 3.62 -15.22
CA ASN A 345 -27.75 2.29 -15.37
C ASN A 345 -27.37 1.50 -14.11
N ASP A 346 -28.36 0.95 -13.42
CA ASP A 346 -28.26 0.09 -12.24
C ASP A 346 -27.52 -1.25 -12.50
N GLU A 347 -26.61 -1.28 -13.48
CA GLU A 347 -25.80 -2.42 -13.87
C GLU A 347 -24.31 -2.03 -13.94
N VAL A 348 -23.78 -1.45 -12.86
CA VAL A 348 -22.39 -1.74 -12.54
C VAL A 348 -22.42 -3.07 -11.80
N GLU A 349 -22.24 -4.16 -12.55
CA GLU A 349 -21.95 -5.47 -12.00
C GLU A 349 -20.71 -5.35 -11.11
N VAL A 350 -20.94 -5.13 -9.81
CA VAL A 350 -19.93 -5.33 -8.79
C VAL A 350 -19.62 -6.82 -8.87
N LYS A 351 -18.54 -7.18 -9.56
CA LYS A 351 -17.95 -8.52 -9.46
C LYS A 351 -17.43 -8.70 -8.05
N LEU A 352 -18.35 -9.01 -7.14
CA LEU A 352 -18.06 -9.73 -5.92
C LEU A 352 -17.41 -11.04 -6.38
N PHE A 353 -16.14 -11.21 -6.04
CA PHE A 353 -15.46 -12.49 -6.20
C PHE A 353 -16.29 -13.56 -5.48
N SER A 354 -16.94 -14.42 -6.26
CA SER A 354 -17.60 -15.61 -5.78
C SER A 354 -16.55 -16.71 -5.55
N GLU A 355 -16.48 -17.17 -4.30
CA GLU A 355 -15.96 -18.47 -3.80
C GLU A 355 -14.52 -18.90 -4.13
#